data_AF-A0A813EID2-F1
#
_entry.id   AF-A0A813EID2-F1
#
_cell.length_a   1.000
_cell.length_b   1.000
_cell.length_c   1.000
_cell.angle_alpha   90.00
_cell.angle_beta   90.00
_cell.angle_gamma   90.00
#
_symmetry.space_group_name_H-M   'P 1'
#
loop_
_entity.id
_entity.type
_entity.pdbx_description
1 polymer ?
#
loop_
_entity_poly.entity_id
_entity_poly.type
_entity_poly.pdbx_seq_one_letter_code
_entity_poly.pdbx_strand_id
1 'polypeptide(L)'
;TRAFFVGGAVVVPFFVLQQIIVTLDILPSQAGIPFHRLGPFAQLFAYPAVCIEYRRYYDADVAFISYILVYLAYACQLIYTVQLLRICAPDYGSPPEMAEVPSASWWPSAWRLPKAFKHATHLVAPPRSLEPGQTDLAGEMRAAAKGQATAQLTAESAAEGKRRDVHRALGKHGESPAWFNVKAGLIALIIAWCFLIFGFTIEIINAGTAHPSLLNGPGLPNNLRDPRYRPAKIGYKEPTEVGTGGALYGPARVVDGPERRLSELGLNAESEILSALPR
;
A
#
# COMPACT_ATOMS: atom_id res chain seq x y z
N THR A 1 18.20 17.02 2.46
CA THR A 1 17.13 18.04 2.46
C THR A 1 16.32 18.04 1.17
N ARG A 2 16.91 18.13 -0.03
CA ARG A 2 16.15 18.12 -1.30
C ARG A 2 15.33 16.83 -1.53
N ALA A 3 15.91 15.66 -1.26
CA ALA A 3 15.21 14.38 -1.41
C ALA A 3 13.97 14.24 -0.49
N PHE A 4 14.06 14.73 0.76
CA PHE A 4 12.91 14.77 1.66
C PHE A 4 11.81 15.68 1.14
N PHE A 5 12.18 16.87 0.67
CA PHE A 5 11.20 17.80 0.09
C PHE A 5 10.46 17.17 -1.09
N VAL A 6 11.17 16.48 -1.99
CA VAL A 6 10.55 15.74 -3.11
C VAL A 6 9.65 14.61 -2.61
N GLY A 7 10.11 13.81 -1.64
CA GLY A 7 9.29 12.74 -1.05
C GLY A 7 8.00 13.26 -0.42
N GLY A 8 8.07 14.33 0.37
CA GLY A 8 6.90 14.97 0.99
C GLY A 8 5.96 15.58 -0.05
N ALA A 9 6.52 16.22 -1.08
CA ALA A 9 5.76 16.80 -2.18
C ALA A 9 5.03 15.74 -3.04
N VAL A 10 5.48 14.48 -3.03
CA VAL A 10 4.76 13.36 -3.67
C VAL A 10 3.74 12.76 -2.71
N VAL A 11 4.10 12.54 -1.45
CA VAL A 11 3.24 11.88 -0.45
C VAL A 11 1.93 12.64 -0.23
N VAL A 12 1.98 13.97 -0.11
CA VAL A 12 0.76 14.77 0.16
C VAL A 12 -0.25 14.70 -0.99
N PRO A 13 0.11 14.93 -2.27
CA PRO A 13 -0.80 14.74 -3.39
C PRO A 13 -1.34 13.32 -3.50
N PHE A 14 -0.52 12.29 -3.28
CA PHE A 14 -1.00 10.90 -3.31
C PHE A 14 -2.00 10.63 -2.20
N PHE A 15 -1.76 11.12 -1.00
CA PHE A 15 -2.70 11.01 0.13
C PHE A 15 -4.04 11.68 -0.22
N VAL A 16 -4.00 12.93 -0.69
CA VAL A 16 -5.21 13.69 -1.02
C VAL A 16 -5.96 13.03 -2.18
N LEU A 17 -5.26 12.64 -3.25
CA LEU A 17 -5.87 12.00 -4.41
C LEU A 17 -6.54 10.68 -4.03
N GLN A 18 -5.89 9.85 -3.23
CA GLN A 18 -6.51 8.61 -2.77
C GLN A 18 -7.72 8.87 -1.87
N GLN A 19 -7.67 9.88 -0.98
CA GLN A 19 -8.85 10.26 -0.18
C GLN A 19 -10.00 10.75 -1.06
N ILE A 20 -9.72 11.52 -2.11
CA ILE A 20 -10.71 12.00 -3.07
C ILE A 20 -11.35 10.82 -3.80
N ILE A 21 -10.56 9.93 -4.40
CA ILE A 21 -11.07 8.75 -5.12
C ILE A 21 -11.93 7.89 -4.20
N VAL A 22 -11.46 7.63 -2.98
CA VAL A 22 -12.20 6.81 -2.01
C VAL A 22 -13.52 7.48 -1.57
N THR A 23 -13.53 8.80 -1.44
CA THR A 23 -14.71 9.54 -0.98
C THR A 23 -15.74 9.76 -2.09
N LEU A 24 -15.29 10.13 -3.29
CA LEU A 24 -16.16 10.48 -4.40
C LEU A 24 -16.63 9.26 -5.20
N ASP A 25 -15.73 8.31 -5.47
CA ASP A 25 -16.03 7.23 -6.42
C ASP A 25 -16.56 5.97 -5.73
N ILE A 26 -16.08 5.68 -4.52
CA ILE A 26 -16.31 4.38 -3.88
C ILE A 26 -17.52 4.42 -2.92
N LEU A 27 -17.70 5.48 -2.12
CA LEU A 27 -18.71 5.49 -1.05
C LEU A 27 -19.39 6.85 -0.84
N PRO A 28 -20.40 7.21 -1.66
CA PRO A 28 -21.17 8.43 -1.44
C PRO A 28 -22.08 8.37 -0.20
N SER A 29 -22.45 7.19 0.30
CA SER A 29 -23.31 7.05 1.48
C SER A 29 -23.26 5.65 2.10
N GLN A 30 -22.41 5.44 3.10
CA GLN A 30 -22.51 4.30 4.01
C GLN A 30 -22.56 4.79 5.46
N ALA A 31 -23.55 4.31 6.22
CA ALA A 31 -23.63 4.50 7.66
C ALA A 31 -22.63 3.56 8.34
N GLY A 32 -21.55 4.10 8.90
CA GLY A 32 -20.54 3.32 9.61
C GLY A 32 -19.21 4.05 9.77
N ILE A 33 -18.29 3.45 10.52
CA ILE A 33 -16.93 3.96 10.68
C ILE A 33 -16.19 3.79 9.36
N PRO A 34 -15.65 4.86 8.75
CA PRO A 34 -15.09 4.81 7.41
C PRO A 34 -13.65 4.26 7.42
N PHE A 35 -13.46 3.01 7.86
CA PHE A 35 -12.14 2.37 7.95
C PHE A 35 -11.42 2.28 6.60
N HIS A 36 -12.16 2.32 5.49
CA HIS A 36 -11.61 2.44 4.14
C HIS A 36 -10.80 3.73 3.92
N ARG A 37 -10.99 4.76 4.74
CA ARG A 37 -10.18 5.99 4.68
C ARG A 37 -8.82 5.86 5.35
N LEU A 38 -8.53 4.74 6.02
CA LEU A 38 -7.24 4.52 6.68
C LEU A 38 -6.10 4.21 5.71
N GLY A 39 -6.39 3.71 4.49
CA GLY A 39 -5.36 3.34 3.51
C GLY A 39 -4.38 4.47 3.23
N PRO A 40 -4.85 5.67 2.84
CA PRO A 40 -3.96 6.79 2.58
C PRO A 40 -3.12 7.21 3.79
N PHE A 41 -3.63 7.06 5.03
CA PHE A 41 -2.86 7.41 6.23
C PHE A 41 -1.57 6.60 6.39
N ALA A 42 -1.48 5.41 5.77
CA ALA A 42 -0.23 4.66 5.74
C ALA A 42 0.95 5.48 5.21
N GLN A 43 0.72 6.38 4.24
CA GLN A 43 1.75 7.24 3.67
C GLN A 43 2.25 8.28 4.68
N LEU A 44 1.37 8.75 5.57
CA LEU A 44 1.71 9.68 6.65
C LEU A 44 2.58 9.03 7.73
N PHE A 45 2.57 7.70 7.85
CA PHE A 45 3.47 6.96 8.74
C PHE A 45 4.75 6.51 8.01
N ALA A 46 4.63 6.06 6.76
CA ALA A 46 5.76 5.60 5.97
C ALA A 46 6.75 6.73 5.66
N TYR A 47 6.25 7.93 5.32
CA TYR A 47 7.12 9.07 5.00
C TYR A 47 8.03 9.49 6.18
N PRO A 48 7.53 9.75 7.40
CA PRO A 48 8.40 10.07 8.53
C PRO A 48 9.31 8.90 8.91
N ALA A 49 8.88 7.64 8.76
CA ALA A 49 9.75 6.47 8.99
C ALA A 49 10.99 6.52 8.07
N VAL A 50 10.79 6.74 6.76
CA VAL A 50 11.88 6.92 5.79
C VAL A 50 12.72 8.16 6.11
N CYS A 51 12.11 9.25 6.56
CA CYS A 51 12.84 10.46 6.97
C CYS A 51 13.77 10.20 8.15
N ILE A 52 13.29 9.45 9.12
CA ILE A 52 14.01 9.05 10.31
C ILE A 52 15.15 8.11 9.96
N GLU A 53 14.93 7.17 9.05
CA GLU A 53 15.92 6.19 8.63
C GLU A 53 17.07 6.83 7.84
N TYR A 54 16.81 7.90 7.08
CA TYR A 54 17.81 8.64 6.31
C TYR A 54 18.67 9.59 7.18
N ARG A 55 19.02 9.17 8.39
CA ARG A 55 19.92 9.92 9.27
C ARG A 55 21.37 9.51 9.07
N ARG A 56 22.30 10.46 9.27
CA ARG A 56 23.74 10.21 9.16
C ARG A 56 24.26 9.31 10.28
N TYR A 57 23.72 9.45 11.48
CA TYR A 57 24.16 8.75 12.68
C TYR A 57 23.06 7.82 13.19
N TYR A 58 23.48 6.65 13.64
CA TYR A 58 22.61 5.67 14.27
C TYR A 58 22.20 6.13 15.67
N ASP A 59 20.93 5.93 15.99
CA ASP A 59 20.33 6.19 17.28
C ASP A 59 19.25 5.12 17.52
N ALA A 60 19.36 4.39 18.63
CA ALA A 60 18.54 3.21 18.90
C ALA A 60 17.08 3.58 19.18
N ASP A 61 16.84 4.68 19.89
CA ASP A 61 15.49 5.13 20.24
C ASP A 61 14.75 5.59 18.98
N VAL A 62 15.50 6.28 18.12
CA VAL A 62 15.01 6.75 16.83
C VAL A 62 14.70 5.60 15.88
N ALA A 63 15.55 4.56 15.85
CA ALA A 63 15.28 3.34 15.09
C ALA A 63 14.00 2.64 15.60
N PHE A 64 13.82 2.54 16.91
CA PHE A 64 12.61 1.98 17.52
C PHE A 64 11.34 2.75 17.13
N ILE A 65 11.37 4.09 17.16
CA ILE A 65 10.26 4.92 16.70
C ILE A 65 9.96 4.67 15.22
N SER A 66 10.98 4.52 14.38
CA SER A 66 10.80 4.18 12.96
C SER A 66 10.06 2.85 12.79
N TYR A 67 10.43 1.82 13.57
CA TYR A 67 9.73 0.52 13.52
C TYR A 67 8.26 0.64 13.87
N ILE A 68 7.89 1.43 14.89
CA ILE A 68 6.50 1.70 15.24
C ILE A 68 5.76 2.32 14.05
N LEU A 69 6.35 3.32 13.39
CA LEU A 69 5.74 3.97 12.23
C LEU A 69 5.56 3.00 11.05
N VAL A 70 6.52 2.11 10.80
CA VAL A 70 6.39 1.08 9.76
C VAL A 70 5.25 0.11 10.08
N TYR A 71 5.12 -0.35 11.32
CA TYR A 71 4.01 -1.21 11.74
C TYR A 71 2.66 -0.52 11.59
N LEU A 72 2.56 0.77 11.95
CA LEU A 72 1.34 1.56 11.75
C LEU A 72 1.00 1.69 10.26
N ALA A 73 2.00 1.92 9.40
CA ALA A 73 1.80 1.97 7.95
C ALA A 73 1.27 0.63 7.40
N TYR A 74 1.87 -0.50 7.80
CA TYR A 74 1.40 -1.82 7.41
C TYR A 74 0.00 -2.13 7.93
N ALA A 75 -0.30 -1.80 9.19
CA ALA A 75 -1.62 -1.98 9.78
C ALA A 75 -2.69 -1.19 8.99
N CYS A 76 -2.41 0.07 8.66
CA CYS A 76 -3.29 0.89 7.83
C CYS A 76 -3.56 0.25 6.46
N GLN A 77 -2.51 -0.22 5.76
CA GLN A 77 -2.67 -0.87 4.44
C GLN A 77 -3.41 -2.20 4.51
N LEU A 78 -3.14 -3.02 5.54
CA LEU A 78 -3.82 -4.29 5.74
C LEU A 78 -5.32 -4.07 6.02
N ILE A 79 -5.64 -3.19 6.97
CA ILE A 79 -7.03 -2.83 7.29
C ILE A 79 -7.73 -2.27 6.05
N TYR A 80 -7.07 -1.35 5.33
CA TYR A 80 -7.60 -0.79 4.10
C TYR A 80 -7.92 -1.85 3.05
N THR A 81 -7.00 -2.78 2.80
CA THR A 81 -7.19 -3.85 1.81
C THR A 81 -8.36 -4.77 2.18
N VAL A 82 -8.51 -5.10 3.48
CA VAL A 82 -9.66 -5.87 3.98
C VAL A 82 -10.97 -5.10 3.77
N GLN A 83 -10.97 -3.78 4.00
CA GLN A 83 -12.16 -2.96 3.78
C GLN A 83 -12.49 -2.81 2.30
N LEU A 84 -11.49 -2.66 1.42
CA LEU A 84 -11.69 -2.69 -0.03
C LEU A 84 -12.32 -4.01 -0.47
N LEU A 85 -11.88 -5.15 0.08
CA LEU A 85 -12.49 -6.45 -0.24
C LEU A 85 -13.97 -6.49 0.16
N ARG A 86 -14.35 -5.89 1.29
CA ARG A 86 -15.74 -5.77 1.73
C ARG A 86 -16.56 -4.83 0.84
N ILE A 87 -16.00 -3.70 0.47
CA ILE A 87 -16.68 -2.66 -0.32
C ILE A 87 -16.86 -3.09 -1.78
N CYS A 88 -15.84 -3.73 -2.34
CA CYS A 88 -15.88 -4.32 -3.67
C CYS A 88 -16.62 -5.66 -3.68
N ALA A 89 -17.10 -6.20 -2.55
CA ALA A 89 -17.90 -7.40 -2.58
C ALA A 89 -19.24 -7.15 -3.29
N PRO A 90 -19.70 -8.10 -4.12
CA PRO A 90 -20.99 -8.01 -4.78
C PRO A 90 -22.12 -7.96 -3.75
N ASP A 91 -23.14 -7.14 -4.01
CA ASP A 91 -24.32 -7.09 -3.14
C ASP A 91 -25.20 -8.31 -3.42
N TYR A 92 -25.27 -9.22 -2.46
CA TYR A 92 -26.12 -10.42 -2.55
C TYR A 92 -27.58 -10.13 -2.21
N GLY A 93 -27.87 -9.00 -1.56
CA GLY A 93 -29.22 -8.54 -1.28
C GLY A 93 -29.81 -7.84 -2.50
N SER A 94 -30.24 -8.63 -3.49
CA SER A 94 -31.07 -8.24 -4.65
C SER A 94 -31.07 -6.74 -4.98
N PRO A 95 -30.05 -6.22 -5.71
CA PRO A 95 -30.04 -4.81 -6.08
C PRO A 95 -31.31 -4.49 -6.88
N PRO A 96 -31.96 -3.35 -6.61
CA PRO A 96 -33.13 -2.94 -7.38
C PRO A 96 -32.73 -2.85 -8.84
N GLU A 97 -33.52 -3.47 -9.71
CA GLU A 97 -33.34 -3.37 -11.14
C GLU A 97 -33.40 -1.89 -11.52
N MET A 98 -32.28 -1.32 -11.95
CA MET A 98 -32.26 0.07 -12.38
C MET A 98 -33.04 0.19 -13.69
N ALA A 99 -33.94 1.17 -13.75
CA ALA A 99 -34.64 1.49 -14.98
C ALA A 99 -33.63 1.85 -16.07
N GLU A 100 -33.86 1.36 -17.29
CA GLU A 100 -33.08 1.73 -18.48
C GLU A 100 -33.41 3.18 -18.82
N VAL A 101 -32.67 4.12 -18.24
CA VAL A 101 -32.77 5.54 -18.56
C VAL A 101 -31.57 5.93 -19.43
N PRO A 102 -31.78 6.61 -20.57
CA PRO A 102 -30.68 7.11 -21.38
C PRO A 102 -29.69 7.94 -20.54
N SER A 103 -28.39 7.68 -20.71
CA SER A 103 -27.30 8.32 -19.96
C SER A 103 -27.21 7.95 -18.46
N ALA A 104 -28.08 7.10 -17.94
CA ALA A 104 -27.92 6.52 -16.61
C ALA A 104 -27.05 5.26 -16.65
N SER A 105 -26.31 5.02 -15.59
CA SER A 105 -25.61 3.76 -15.38
C SER A 105 -26.64 2.64 -15.26
N TRP A 106 -26.54 1.62 -16.11
CA TRP A 106 -27.42 0.46 -16.11
C TRP A 106 -26.63 -0.83 -16.08
N TRP A 107 -27.15 -1.83 -15.38
CA TRP A 107 -26.67 -3.20 -15.42
C TRP A 107 -27.82 -4.20 -15.21
N PRO A 108 -27.71 -5.44 -15.73
CA PRO A 108 -28.70 -6.48 -15.48
C PRO A 108 -28.81 -6.78 -13.98
N SER A 109 -30.02 -7.03 -13.48
CA SER A 109 -30.26 -7.49 -12.10
C SER A 109 -29.52 -8.80 -11.76
N ALA A 110 -29.25 -9.62 -12.77
CA ALA A 110 -28.42 -10.81 -12.65
C ALA A 110 -26.93 -10.51 -12.37
N TRP A 111 -26.45 -9.31 -12.73
CA TRP A 111 -25.09 -8.89 -12.45
C TRP A 111 -25.02 -8.38 -11.02
N ARG A 112 -24.45 -9.20 -10.14
CA ARG A 112 -24.19 -8.84 -8.75
C ARG A 112 -23.03 -7.87 -8.70
N LEU A 113 -23.29 -6.60 -8.99
CA LEU A 113 -22.26 -5.56 -8.99
C LEU A 113 -22.07 -5.01 -7.56
N PRO A 114 -20.82 -4.73 -7.15
CA PRO A 114 -20.56 -4.06 -5.89
C PRO A 114 -21.12 -2.65 -5.88
N LYS A 115 -21.59 -2.17 -4.71
CA LYS A 115 -22.15 -0.82 -4.58
C LYS A 115 -21.17 0.28 -5.01
N ALA A 116 -19.88 0.05 -4.79
CA ALA A 116 -18.82 0.99 -5.16
C ALA A 116 -18.68 1.21 -6.66
N PHE A 117 -19.10 0.28 -7.51
CA PHE A 117 -18.96 0.42 -8.97
C PHE A 117 -20.21 0.91 -9.67
N LYS A 118 -21.28 1.24 -8.92
CA LYS A 118 -22.56 1.67 -9.50
C LYS A 118 -22.43 2.88 -10.41
N HIS A 119 -21.60 3.85 -10.02
CA HIS A 119 -21.41 5.09 -10.78
C HIS A 119 -20.43 4.93 -11.95
N ALA A 120 -19.46 4.01 -11.85
CA ALA A 120 -18.46 3.78 -12.89
C ALA A 120 -18.92 2.83 -14.01
N THR A 121 -19.99 2.08 -13.80
CA THR A 121 -20.44 1.06 -14.75
C THR A 121 -21.41 1.67 -15.77
N HIS A 122 -20.86 2.24 -16.84
CA HIS A 122 -21.63 2.60 -18.03
C HIS A 122 -21.57 1.45 -19.03
N LEU A 123 -22.54 0.55 -18.98
CA LEU A 123 -22.69 -0.46 -20.01
C LEU A 123 -23.48 0.13 -21.17
N VAL A 124 -22.84 0.21 -22.33
CA VAL A 124 -23.55 0.36 -23.60
C VAL A 124 -24.13 -1.02 -23.93
N ALA A 125 -25.22 -1.37 -23.25
CA ALA A 125 -25.98 -2.56 -23.57
C ALA A 125 -27.09 -2.18 -24.57
N PRO A 126 -27.36 -3.03 -25.57
CA PRO A 126 -28.54 -2.83 -26.40
C PRO A 126 -29.80 -2.89 -25.52
N PRO A 127 -30.80 -2.02 -25.76
CA PRO A 127 -31.99 -1.90 -24.92
C PRO A 127 -32.71 -3.25 -24.80
N ARG A 128 -33.37 -3.52 -23.66
CA ARG A 128 -34.11 -4.78 -23.46
C ARG A 128 -35.23 -4.93 -24.46
N SER A 129 -35.99 -3.86 -24.66
CA SER A 129 -37.08 -3.72 -25.62
C SER A 129 -36.79 -2.54 -26.53
N LEU A 130 -37.03 -2.72 -27.82
CA LEU A 130 -37.07 -1.62 -28.77
C LEU A 130 -38.42 -0.90 -28.60
N GLU A 131 -38.40 0.42 -28.62
CA GLU A 131 -39.65 1.18 -28.74
C GLU A 131 -40.27 0.92 -30.13
N PRO A 132 -41.61 1.01 -30.27
CA PRO A 132 -42.26 0.85 -31.56
C PRO A 132 -41.64 1.78 -32.61
N GLY A 133 -41.04 1.21 -33.67
CA GLY A 133 -40.38 1.95 -34.74
C GLY A 133 -38.85 2.07 -34.62
N GLN A 134 -38.23 1.62 -33.52
CA GLN A 134 -36.76 1.50 -33.42
C GLN A 134 -36.26 0.19 -34.05
N THR A 135 -35.15 0.27 -34.77
CA THR A 135 -34.47 -0.88 -35.40
C THR A 135 -33.15 -1.17 -34.69
N ASP A 136 -32.94 -2.42 -34.26
CA ASP A 136 -31.68 -2.88 -33.69
C ASP A 136 -30.69 -3.25 -34.80
N LEU A 137 -29.95 -2.24 -35.28
CA LEU A 137 -28.92 -2.40 -36.31
C LEU A 137 -27.89 -3.50 -35.96
N ALA A 138 -27.50 -3.63 -34.69
CA ALA A 138 -26.52 -4.62 -34.28
C ALA A 138 -27.10 -6.06 -34.31
N GLY A 139 -28.37 -6.20 -33.92
CA GLY A 139 -29.14 -7.43 -34.07
C GLY A 139 -29.28 -7.83 -35.54
N GLU A 140 -29.64 -6.89 -36.41
CA GLU A 140 -29.78 -7.10 -37.86
C GLU A 140 -28.46 -7.53 -38.51
N MET A 141 -27.34 -6.87 -38.20
CA MET A 141 -26.03 -7.25 -38.71
C MET A 141 -25.62 -8.66 -38.26
N ARG A 142 -25.92 -9.06 -37.01
CA ARG A 142 -25.65 -10.42 -36.52
C ARG A 142 -26.54 -11.47 -37.16
N ALA A 143 -27.81 -11.17 -37.40
CA ALA A 143 -28.74 -12.07 -38.08
C ALA A 143 -28.32 -12.28 -39.54
N ALA A 144 -27.96 -11.19 -40.22
CA ALA A 144 -27.42 -11.22 -41.58
C ALA A 144 -26.13 -12.05 -41.66
N ALA A 145 -25.20 -11.87 -40.72
CA ALA A 145 -23.96 -12.66 -40.65
C ALA A 145 -24.19 -14.17 -40.43
N LYS A 146 -25.31 -14.55 -39.81
CA LYS A 146 -25.70 -15.95 -39.62
C LYS A 146 -26.51 -16.53 -40.79
N GLY A 147 -26.73 -15.75 -41.85
CA GLY A 147 -27.57 -16.17 -42.98
C GLY A 147 -29.04 -16.37 -42.61
N GLN A 148 -29.47 -15.86 -41.45
CA GLN A 148 -30.86 -15.87 -41.05
C GLN A 148 -31.53 -14.68 -41.75
N ALA A 149 -32.27 -14.97 -42.83
CA ALA A 149 -33.17 -13.99 -43.43
C ALA A 149 -34.06 -13.41 -42.34
N THR A 150 -34.42 -12.14 -42.50
CA THR A 150 -35.13 -11.20 -41.61
C THR A 150 -36.48 -11.72 -41.08
N ALA A 151 -36.51 -12.90 -40.49
CA ALA A 151 -37.61 -13.40 -39.71
C ALA A 151 -37.65 -12.54 -38.46
N GLN A 152 -38.77 -11.85 -38.27
CA GLN A 152 -39.08 -11.06 -37.09
C GLN A 152 -38.69 -11.87 -35.85
N LEU A 153 -37.52 -11.55 -35.28
CA LEU A 153 -37.09 -12.08 -34.00
C LEU A 153 -38.13 -11.61 -32.99
N THR A 154 -39.02 -12.52 -32.59
CA THR A 154 -40.01 -12.22 -31.55
C THR A 154 -39.25 -11.78 -30.30
N ALA A 155 -39.82 -10.80 -29.57
CA ALA A 155 -39.19 -10.21 -28.40
C ALA A 155 -38.73 -11.26 -27.37
N GLU A 156 -39.43 -12.39 -27.28
CA GLU A 156 -39.07 -13.54 -26.42
C GLU A 156 -37.77 -14.24 -26.86
N SER A 157 -37.57 -14.50 -28.15
CA SER A 157 -36.34 -15.13 -28.66
C SER A 157 -35.10 -14.25 -28.45
N ALA A 158 -35.28 -12.92 -28.57
CA ALA A 158 -34.24 -11.95 -28.27
C ALA A 158 -33.93 -11.89 -26.77
N ALA A 159 -34.94 -11.99 -25.90
CA ALA A 159 -34.76 -12.02 -24.45
C ALA A 159 -34.03 -13.29 -23.97
N GLU A 160 -34.32 -14.45 -24.56
CA GLU A 160 -33.69 -15.72 -24.20
C GLU A 160 -32.23 -15.81 -24.68
N GLY A 161 -31.94 -15.30 -25.88
CA GLY A 161 -30.57 -15.11 -26.37
C GLY A 161 -29.75 -14.19 -25.45
N LYS A 162 -30.34 -13.07 -25.02
CA LYS A 162 -29.73 -12.13 -24.05
C LYS A 162 -29.46 -12.81 -22.70
N ARG A 163 -30.36 -13.66 -22.18
CA ARG A 163 -30.12 -14.42 -20.94
C ARG A 163 -28.93 -15.36 -21.09
N ARG A 164 -28.82 -16.12 -22.19
CA ARG A 164 -27.66 -17.00 -22.44
C ARG A 164 -26.36 -16.21 -22.56
N ASP A 165 -26.37 -15.07 -23.22
CA ASP A 165 -25.17 -14.23 -23.35
C ASP A 165 -24.77 -13.59 -22.00
N VAL A 166 -25.73 -13.17 -21.18
CA VAL A 166 -25.50 -12.69 -19.82
C VAL A 166 -24.90 -13.80 -18.93
N HIS A 167 -25.44 -15.01 -19.00
CA HIS A 167 -24.90 -16.16 -18.26
C HIS A 167 -23.56 -16.66 -18.80
N ARG A 168 -23.25 -16.40 -20.08
CA ARG A 168 -21.93 -16.65 -20.67
C ARG A 168 -20.92 -15.58 -20.26
N ALA A 169 -21.36 -14.34 -20.06
CA ALA A 169 -20.54 -13.23 -19.59
C ALA A 169 -20.24 -13.33 -18.08
N LEU A 170 -21.16 -13.87 -17.29
CA LEU A 170 -20.92 -14.30 -15.91
C LEU A 170 -20.08 -15.58 -15.97
N GLY A 171 -18.94 -15.63 -15.27
CA GLY A 171 -18.01 -16.76 -15.36
C GLY A 171 -18.58 -18.06 -14.77
N LYS A 172 -17.74 -19.12 -14.73
CA LYS A 172 -18.11 -20.48 -14.27
C LYS A 172 -18.74 -20.56 -12.86
N HIS A 173 -18.60 -19.53 -12.02
CA HIS A 173 -19.08 -19.51 -10.63
C HIS A 173 -20.28 -18.59 -10.41
N GLY A 174 -20.90 -18.07 -11.48
CA GLY A 174 -21.95 -17.05 -11.33
C GLY A 174 -21.44 -15.70 -10.80
N GLU A 175 -20.11 -15.55 -10.70
CA GLU A 175 -19.42 -14.30 -10.42
C GLU A 175 -18.94 -13.70 -11.75
N SER A 176 -18.92 -12.37 -11.86
CA SER A 176 -18.32 -11.72 -13.04
C SER A 176 -16.80 -12.00 -13.07
N PRO A 177 -16.20 -12.24 -14.25
CA PRO A 177 -14.74 -12.43 -14.35
C PRO A 177 -13.94 -11.25 -13.78
N ALA A 178 -14.48 -10.03 -13.90
CA ALA A 178 -13.90 -8.83 -13.32
C ALA A 178 -13.85 -8.90 -11.78
N TRP A 179 -14.95 -9.30 -11.13
CA TRP A 179 -14.98 -9.45 -9.68
C TRP A 179 -14.00 -10.54 -9.22
N PHE A 180 -13.93 -11.66 -9.91
CA PHE A 180 -12.97 -12.73 -9.59
C PHE A 180 -11.53 -12.21 -9.58
N ASN A 181 -11.13 -11.45 -10.61
CA ASN A 181 -9.79 -10.86 -10.70
C ASN A 181 -9.52 -9.86 -9.56
N VAL A 182 -10.47 -8.98 -9.26
CA VAL A 182 -10.35 -8.01 -8.17
C VAL A 182 -10.23 -8.71 -6.81
N LYS A 183 -11.10 -9.68 -6.54
CA LYS A 183 -11.09 -10.50 -5.32
C LYS A 183 -9.77 -11.24 -5.16
N ALA A 184 -9.29 -11.92 -6.20
CA ALA A 184 -8.02 -12.63 -6.19
C ALA A 184 -6.85 -11.67 -5.91
N GLY A 185 -6.82 -10.52 -6.58
CA GLY A 185 -5.80 -9.50 -6.37
C GLY A 185 -5.80 -8.93 -4.95
N LEU A 186 -6.98 -8.65 -4.38
CA LEU A 186 -7.11 -8.16 -3.00
C LEU A 186 -6.73 -9.22 -1.96
N ILE A 187 -7.07 -10.50 -2.18
CA ILE A 187 -6.63 -11.61 -1.32
C ILE A 187 -5.10 -11.75 -1.39
N ALA A 188 -4.53 -11.71 -2.59
CA ALA A 188 -3.08 -11.74 -2.76
C ALA A 188 -2.39 -10.58 -2.05
N LEU A 189 -2.95 -9.36 -2.11
CA LEU A 189 -2.46 -8.20 -1.38
C LEU A 189 -2.54 -8.38 0.14
N ILE A 190 -3.63 -8.95 0.67
CA ILE A 190 -3.74 -9.27 2.12
C ILE A 190 -2.62 -10.22 2.53
N ILE A 191 -2.39 -11.29 1.77
CA ILE A 191 -1.31 -12.25 2.02
C ILE A 191 0.05 -11.56 1.96
N ALA A 192 0.27 -10.70 0.95
CA ALA A 192 1.50 -9.94 0.82
C ALA A 192 1.75 -9.00 2.01
N TRP A 193 0.72 -8.30 2.50
CA TRP A 193 0.85 -7.46 3.70
C TRP A 193 1.17 -8.27 4.95
N CYS A 194 0.50 -9.41 5.16
CA CYS A 194 0.82 -10.32 6.27
C CYS A 194 2.26 -10.83 6.18
N PHE A 195 2.72 -11.18 4.97
CA PHE A 195 4.09 -11.62 4.73
C PHE A 195 5.10 -10.50 5.01
N LEU A 196 4.84 -9.26 4.57
CA LEU A 196 5.70 -8.11 4.85
C LEU A 196 5.79 -7.81 6.34
N ILE A 197 4.67 -7.83 7.07
CA ILE A 197 4.65 -7.65 8.53
C ILE A 197 5.52 -8.72 9.20
N PHE A 198 5.30 -9.99 8.88
CA PHE A 198 6.04 -11.10 9.47
C PHE A 198 7.53 -11.06 9.13
N GLY A 199 7.87 -10.81 7.86
CA GLY A 199 9.25 -10.66 7.41
C GLY A 199 9.97 -9.51 8.11
N PHE A 200 9.30 -8.37 8.26
CA PHE A 200 9.83 -7.22 8.99
C PHE A 200 10.01 -7.52 10.49
N THR A 201 9.09 -8.26 11.11
CA THR A 201 9.25 -8.72 12.51
C THR A 201 10.48 -9.61 12.68
N ILE A 202 10.69 -10.57 11.77
CA ILE A 202 11.89 -11.42 11.78
C ILE A 202 13.16 -10.57 11.62
N GLU A 203 13.13 -9.57 10.73
CA GLU A 203 14.26 -8.67 10.53
C GLU A 203 14.59 -7.88 11.80
N ILE A 204 13.59 -7.33 12.50
CA ILE A 204 13.79 -6.63 13.78
C ILE A 204 14.37 -7.56 14.84
N ILE A 205 13.86 -8.79 14.98
CA ILE A 205 14.37 -9.78 15.96
C ILE A 205 15.84 -10.11 15.67
N ASN A 206 16.16 -10.27 14.38
CA ASN A 206 17.50 -10.61 13.92
C ASN A 206 18.42 -9.39 13.73
N ALA A 207 17.93 -8.17 13.97
CA ALA A 207 18.72 -6.96 13.84
C ALA A 207 19.92 -7.05 14.80
N GLY A 208 21.14 -7.10 14.24
CA GLY A 208 22.40 -7.19 15.00
C GLY A 208 22.98 -8.60 15.18
N THR A 209 22.37 -9.67 14.67
CA THR A 209 22.91 -11.05 14.75
C THR A 209 23.24 -11.69 13.40
N ALA A 210 22.76 -11.11 12.29
CA ALA A 210 23.01 -11.64 10.95
C ALA A 210 23.91 -10.70 10.13
N HIS A 211 24.70 -11.30 9.22
CA HIS A 211 25.27 -10.62 8.06
C HIS A 211 24.19 -9.79 7.34
N PRO A 212 24.57 -8.69 6.64
CA PRO A 212 23.61 -7.78 6.02
C PRO A 212 22.47 -8.55 5.34
N SER A 213 21.24 -8.37 5.84
CA SER A 213 20.02 -9.02 5.35
C SER A 213 19.91 -8.95 3.82
N LEU A 214 19.30 -9.98 3.23
CA LEU A 214 18.96 -10.07 1.80
C LEU A 214 18.08 -8.90 1.29
N LEU A 215 17.49 -8.13 2.20
CA LEU A 215 16.59 -7.00 1.95
C LEU A 215 17.22 -5.64 2.24
N ASN A 216 18.52 -5.55 2.56
CA ASN A 216 19.19 -4.25 2.68
C ASN A 216 19.06 -3.49 1.36
N GLY A 217 18.21 -2.45 1.39
CA GLY A 217 17.93 -1.64 0.21
C GLY A 217 19.22 -1.11 -0.44
N PRO A 218 19.27 -1.02 -1.77
CA PRO A 218 20.31 -0.26 -2.45
C PRO A 218 20.27 1.18 -1.95
N GLY A 219 21.33 1.65 -1.27
CA GLY A 219 21.43 3.03 -0.79
C GLY A 219 21.58 3.23 0.72
N LEU A 220 21.58 2.18 1.55
CA LEU A 220 22.02 2.32 2.95
C LEU A 220 23.45 2.90 2.97
N PRO A 221 23.70 4.06 3.62
CA PRO A 221 25.03 4.64 3.68
C PRO A 221 26.00 3.65 4.33
N ASN A 222 27.25 3.66 3.87
CA ASN A 222 28.22 2.60 4.11
C ASN A 222 28.42 2.29 5.61
N ASN A 223 28.19 3.28 6.48
CA ASN A 223 28.28 3.17 7.93
C ASN A 223 27.13 2.39 8.61
N LEU A 224 25.97 2.20 7.98
CA LEU A 224 24.87 1.40 8.53
C LEU A 224 24.91 -0.07 8.07
N ARG A 225 25.58 -0.34 6.93
CA ARG A 225 25.83 -1.71 6.42
C ARG A 225 26.94 -2.42 7.18
N ASP A 226 27.79 -1.64 7.81
CA ASP A 226 29.01 -2.12 8.41
C ASP A 226 28.78 -2.51 9.88
N PRO A 227 28.95 -3.80 10.25
CA PRO A 227 28.84 -4.26 11.63
C PRO A 227 29.74 -3.46 12.60
N ARG A 228 30.78 -2.80 12.08
CA ARG A 228 31.75 -1.95 12.79
C ARG A 228 31.12 -0.77 13.57
N TYR A 229 29.92 -0.32 13.22
CA TYR A 229 29.29 0.85 13.86
C TYR A 229 28.04 0.51 14.69
N ARG A 230 27.72 -0.78 14.87
CA ARG A 230 26.58 -1.20 15.69
C ARG A 230 27.07 -1.60 17.09
N PRO A 231 26.42 -1.12 18.17
CA PRO A 231 26.72 -1.63 19.50
C PRO A 231 26.43 -3.14 19.56
N ALA A 232 27.30 -3.89 20.22
CA ALA A 232 27.11 -5.32 20.41
C ALA A 232 25.83 -5.60 21.20
N LYS A 233 25.12 -6.69 20.87
CA LYS A 233 23.99 -7.14 21.70
C LYS A 233 24.50 -7.49 23.10
N ILE A 234 23.71 -7.17 24.13
CA ILE A 234 23.98 -7.57 25.51
C ILE A 234 24.18 -9.10 25.54
N GLY A 235 25.36 -9.54 26.01
CA GLY A 235 25.74 -10.95 26.07
C GLY A 235 26.55 -11.48 24.86
N TYR A 236 26.79 -10.67 23.84
CA TYR A 236 27.66 -11.02 22.71
C TYR A 236 28.98 -10.25 22.77
N LYS A 237 30.08 -10.87 22.32
CA LYS A 237 31.38 -10.20 22.25
C LYS A 237 31.29 -9.00 21.30
N GLU A 238 31.98 -7.91 21.64
CA GLU A 238 32.14 -6.79 20.73
C GLU A 238 32.72 -7.30 19.40
N PRO A 239 32.17 -6.86 18.25
CA PRO A 239 32.65 -7.30 16.95
C PRO A 239 34.14 -6.97 16.83
N THR A 240 34.97 -8.00 16.78
CA THR A 240 36.43 -7.87 16.74
C THR A 240 36.84 -7.63 15.29
N GLU A 241 37.57 -6.53 15.02
CA GLU A 241 38.05 -6.22 13.68
C GLU A 241 38.93 -7.35 13.12
N VAL A 242 38.47 -8.02 12.07
CA VAL A 242 39.33 -8.88 11.25
C VAL A 242 39.84 -8.05 10.07
N GLY A 243 41.07 -7.54 10.17
CA GLY A 243 41.83 -7.03 9.02
C GLY A 243 42.43 -5.61 9.10
N THR A 244 42.16 -4.82 10.15
CA THR A 244 42.62 -3.41 10.24
C THR A 244 43.61 -3.10 11.37
N GLY A 245 44.15 -4.12 12.04
CA GLY A 245 45.28 -3.90 12.95
C GLY A 245 44.91 -3.24 14.28
N GLY A 246 43.72 -3.50 14.82
CA GLY A 246 43.47 -3.35 16.26
C GLY A 246 43.08 -1.95 16.73
N ALA A 247 42.31 -1.19 15.94
CA ALA A 247 41.54 -0.10 16.52
C ALA A 247 40.20 -0.67 17.01
N LEU A 248 40.02 -0.72 18.35
CA LEU A 248 38.75 -1.13 18.98
C LEU A 248 37.53 -0.27 18.55
N TYR A 249 37.78 0.85 17.88
CA TYR A 249 36.77 1.83 17.49
C TYR A 249 37.07 2.28 16.05
N GLY A 250 36.15 2.01 15.13
CA GLY A 250 36.29 2.41 13.72
C GLY A 250 36.51 3.92 13.54
N PRO A 251 37.00 4.36 12.37
CA PRO A 251 37.55 5.70 12.12
C PRO A 251 36.55 6.87 12.18
N ALA A 252 35.30 6.63 12.58
CA ALA A 252 34.21 7.62 12.53
C ALA A 252 33.57 7.93 13.89
N ARG A 253 34.15 7.51 15.02
CA ARG A 253 33.97 8.29 16.25
C ARG A 253 34.80 9.55 16.09
N VAL A 254 34.22 10.54 15.42
CA VAL A 254 34.65 11.93 15.62
C VAL A 254 34.54 12.15 17.12
N VAL A 255 35.69 12.50 17.69
CA VAL A 255 35.90 12.91 19.07
C VAL A 255 35.16 14.24 19.28
N ASP A 256 33.83 14.20 19.28
CA ASP A 256 32.99 15.36 19.56
C ASP A 256 32.51 15.27 21.01
N GLY A 257 33.45 15.62 21.89
CA GLY A 257 33.23 15.98 23.26
C GLY A 257 34.47 16.73 23.75
N PRO A 258 34.39 18.04 24.08
CA PRO A 258 35.55 18.81 24.56
C PRO A 258 36.16 18.23 25.85
N GLU A 259 35.41 17.39 26.58
CA GLU A 259 35.87 16.76 27.82
C GLU A 259 36.97 15.71 27.63
N ARG A 260 37.04 15.01 26.49
CA ARG A 260 38.08 13.98 26.28
C ARG A 260 39.43 14.54 25.87
N ARG A 261 39.49 15.71 25.22
CA ARG A 261 40.78 16.34 24.88
C ARG A 261 41.52 16.82 26.12
N LEU A 262 40.83 17.24 27.17
CA LEU A 262 41.49 17.77 28.37
C LEU A 262 42.17 16.67 29.19
N SER A 263 41.56 15.49 29.30
CA SER A 263 42.17 14.36 29.99
C SER A 263 43.30 13.70 29.20
N GLU A 264 43.21 13.67 27.86
CA GLU A 264 44.28 13.13 27.00
C GLU A 264 45.48 14.09 26.84
N LEU A 265 45.28 15.40 26.98
CA LEU A 265 46.37 16.38 26.96
C LEU A 265 47.22 16.41 28.24
N GLY A 266 46.91 15.59 29.25
CA GLY A 266 47.61 15.59 30.53
C GLY A 266 47.53 16.93 31.29
N LEU A 267 46.66 17.84 30.84
CA LEU A 267 46.45 19.15 31.44
C LEU A 267 45.45 18.99 32.57
N ASN A 268 45.93 18.48 33.70
CA ASN A 268 45.32 18.68 35.00
C ASN A 268 45.45 20.18 35.35
N ALA A 269 44.63 21.03 34.72
CA ALA A 269 44.64 22.47 34.90
C ALA A 269 44.33 22.91 36.35
N GLU A 270 43.88 21.97 37.21
CA GLU A 270 43.60 22.26 38.62
C GLU A 270 44.78 22.09 39.57
N SER A 271 45.87 21.40 39.18
CA SER A 271 47.00 21.18 40.12
C SER A 271 48.08 22.26 40.11
N GLU A 272 48.29 22.98 39.00
CA GLU A 272 49.33 24.03 38.94
C GLU A 272 48.86 25.40 39.48
N ILE A 273 47.57 25.73 39.37
CA ILE A 273 47.06 27.04 39.80
C ILE A 273 47.01 27.14 41.33
N LEU A 274 46.79 26.03 42.05
CA LEU A 274 46.78 26.02 43.51
C LEU A 274 48.18 26.03 44.16
N SER A 275 49.24 25.72 43.41
CA SER A 275 50.63 25.84 43.92
C SER A 275 51.25 27.22 43.74
N ALA A 276 50.63 28.11 42.96
CA ALA A 276 51.16 29.44 42.64
C ALA A 276 50.60 30.57 43.53
N LEU A 277 49.70 30.27 44.48
CA LEU A 277 49.20 31.25 45.43
C LEU A 277 50.15 31.36 46.63
N PRO A 278 50.75 32.54 46.90
CA PRO A 278 51.51 32.77 48.13
C PRO A 278 50.57 32.63 49.33
N ARG A 279 51.03 31.89 50.35
CA ARG A 279 50.36 31.77 51.64
C ARG A 279 50.39 33.08 52.42
#